data_AF-A0A242MZJ6-F1
#
_entry.id   AF-A0A242MZJ6-F1
#
_cell.length_a   1.000
_cell.length_b   1.000
_cell.length_c   1.000
_cell.angle_alpha   90.00
_cell.angle_beta   90.00
_cell.angle_gamma   90.00
#
_symmetry.space_group_name_H-M   'P 1'
#
loop_
_entity.id
_entity.type
_entity.pdbx_description
1 polymer ?
#
loop_
_entity_poly.entity_id
_entity_poly.type
_entity_poly.pdbx_seq_one_letter_code
_entity_poly.pdbx_strand_id
1 'polypeptide(L)'
;MVDGLYVFHHDCAPRRQIVISMDQHALDYAEACELAMSKLADLQGMKLTELIQLAAISRDDSMYYRVTGRGAFNEGLPLSFAASLLLGAEQVLLASACTVLRPQAHHPRLHRSEATQLASHARFGHTERGSFVVRVSCPVDAMETPAALALANTNESFVRMTMLSARRGVRDLVDAIETDTLTRFVDSQKDARSPVVSSNLCEALTRMHDEEMQNSIDLSFRWATTVALPQEIAAAASIRIKSDHFGRIDEVRRELRAVEHDRDDVFIGTVEHLNGQFDLEGNRAGEVVVGLLQHDKGTIKARVVLNHDQYASAVAAHLDDRTFVRIAGRLRPGRQPRTLVDVTSFTLIGPE
;
A
#
# COMPACT_ATOMS: atom_id res chain seq x y z
N MET A 1 38.47 15.01 9.00
CA MET A 1 38.54 13.97 10.05
C MET A 1 39.88 14.12 10.72
N VAL A 2 39.87 14.42 12.01
CA VAL A 2 41.07 14.48 12.84
C VAL A 2 40.77 13.55 14.01
N ASP A 3 41.63 12.56 14.26
CA ASP A 3 41.66 11.68 15.43
C ASP A 3 40.35 11.50 16.21
N GLY A 4 39.52 10.52 15.83
CA GLY A 4 38.37 10.14 16.66
C GLY A 4 37.20 11.13 16.71
N LEU A 5 37.27 12.25 15.98
CA LEU A 5 36.25 13.31 15.99
C LEU A 5 35.64 13.57 14.61
N TYR A 6 34.32 13.73 14.55
CA TYR A 6 33.64 14.45 13.48
C TYR A 6 33.74 15.95 13.74
N VAL A 7 34.23 16.69 12.74
CA VAL A 7 34.43 18.14 12.81
C VAL A 7 33.75 18.78 11.62
N PHE A 8 32.75 19.61 11.89
CA PHE A 8 31.98 20.32 10.88
C PHE A 8 32.23 21.82 10.98
N HIS A 9 32.42 22.43 9.81
CA HIS A 9 32.57 23.88 9.62
C HIS A 9 31.40 24.40 8.78
N HIS A 10 30.99 25.63 9.04
CA HIS A 10 29.95 26.30 8.28
C HIS A 10 30.53 27.54 7.60
N ASP A 11 30.46 27.62 6.27
CA ASP A 11 31.12 28.68 5.48
C ASP A 11 30.66 30.09 5.89
N CYS A 12 29.37 30.26 6.14
CA CYS A 12 28.80 31.55 6.60
C CYS A 12 29.01 31.83 8.10
N ALA A 13 29.56 30.88 8.86
CA ALA A 13 29.81 31.03 10.29
C ALA A 13 31.18 30.42 10.66
N PRO A 14 32.29 30.98 10.14
CA PRO A 14 33.61 30.35 10.19
C PRO A 14 34.18 30.21 11.62
N ARG A 15 33.64 30.98 12.57
CA ARG A 15 33.99 30.87 14.01
C ARG A 15 33.13 29.88 14.78
N ARG A 16 32.16 29.24 14.13
CA ARG A 16 31.25 28.26 14.74
C ARG A 16 31.59 26.87 14.23
N GLN A 17 32.26 26.10 15.08
CA GLN A 17 32.66 24.73 14.82
C GLN A 17 31.80 23.76 15.63
N ILE A 18 31.28 22.73 14.97
CA ILE A 18 30.57 21.63 15.60
C ILE A 18 31.53 20.43 15.65
N VAL A 19 31.71 19.87 16.84
CA VAL A 19 32.60 18.74 17.09
C VAL A 19 31.79 17.66 17.80
N ILE A 20 31.88 16.44 17.30
CA ILE A 20 31.18 15.27 17.85
C ILE A 20 32.20 14.14 17.95
N SER A 21 32.29 13.50 19.13
CA SER A 21 33.13 12.31 19.29
C SER A 21 32.58 11.13 18.48
N MET A 22 33.46 10.37 17.84
CA MET A 22 33.09 9.10 17.22
C MET A 22 32.99 7.96 18.25
N ASP A 23 33.61 8.12 19.41
CA ASP A 23 33.53 7.18 20.52
C ASP A 23 32.31 7.50 21.40
N GLN A 24 31.29 6.65 21.31
CA GLN A 24 30.06 6.73 22.10
C GLN A 24 30.28 6.42 23.60
N HIS A 25 31.44 5.87 23.96
CA HIS A 25 31.82 5.55 25.34
C HIS A 25 32.69 6.63 25.99
N ALA A 26 32.99 7.74 25.29
CA ALA A 26 33.67 8.87 25.88
C ALA A 26 32.88 9.43 27.08
N LEU A 27 33.60 9.80 28.15
CA LEU A 27 32.99 10.22 29.42
C LEU A 27 32.08 11.45 29.28
N ASP A 28 32.41 12.35 28.36
CA ASP A 28 31.71 13.60 28.06
C ASP A 28 30.83 13.52 26.81
N TYR A 29 30.60 12.31 26.25
CA TYR A 29 29.89 12.13 24.98
C TYR A 29 28.52 12.80 24.97
N ALA A 30 27.75 12.68 26.06
CA ALA A 30 26.42 13.28 26.18
C ALA A 30 26.47 14.81 26.14
N GLU A 31 27.38 15.43 26.90
CA GLU A 31 27.56 16.89 26.95
C GLU A 31 28.06 17.43 25.60
N ALA A 32 28.99 16.72 24.96
CA ALA A 32 29.49 17.05 23.63
C ALA A 32 28.37 17.01 22.57
N CYS A 33 27.51 15.98 22.61
CA CYS A 33 26.35 15.87 21.72
C CYS A 33 25.34 17.00 21.96
N GLU A 34 25.04 17.34 23.21
CA GLU A 34 24.13 18.44 23.54
C GLU A 34 24.68 19.79 23.04
N LEU A 35 25.97 20.06 23.25
CA LEU A 35 26.63 21.26 22.75
C LEU A 35 26.62 21.32 21.22
N ALA A 36 26.87 20.19 20.55
CA ALA A 36 26.81 20.10 19.09
C ALA A 36 25.40 20.42 18.57
N MET A 37 24.38 19.84 19.17
CA MET A 37 22.98 20.07 18.82
C MET A 37 22.54 21.51 19.10
N SER A 38 22.96 22.10 20.22
CA SER A 38 22.69 23.50 20.55
C SER A 38 23.31 24.45 19.52
N LYS A 39 24.58 24.23 19.15
CA LYS A 39 25.25 25.02 18.09
C LYS A 39 24.53 24.90 16.75
N LEU A 40 24.07 23.70 16.39
CA LEU A 40 23.34 23.46 15.15
C LEU A 40 21.96 24.15 15.17
N ALA A 41 21.26 24.10 16.31
CA ALA A 41 19.96 24.76 16.49
C ALA A 41 20.08 26.27 16.31
N ASP A 42 21.11 26.88 16.93
CA ASP A 42 21.38 28.31 16.78
C ASP A 42 21.76 28.71 15.35
N LEU A 43 22.45 27.84 14.60
CA LEU A 43 22.79 28.10 13.19
C LEU A 43 21.55 28.06 12.29
N GLN A 44 20.60 27.20 12.61
CA GLN A 44 19.34 27.05 11.87
C GLN A 44 18.26 28.02 12.34
N GLY A 45 18.49 28.78 13.42
CA GLY A 45 17.48 29.64 14.04
C GLY A 45 16.30 28.85 14.63
N MET A 46 16.52 27.59 15.01
CA MET A 46 15.51 26.68 15.56
C MET A 46 15.67 26.51 17.07
N LYS A 47 14.62 26.10 17.77
CA LYS A 47 14.78 25.67 19.17
C LYS A 47 15.49 24.32 19.23
N LEU A 48 16.32 24.12 20.25
CA LEU A 48 17.03 22.85 20.46
C LEU A 48 16.06 21.65 20.50
N THR A 49 14.91 21.80 21.16
CA THR A 49 13.87 20.77 21.22
C THR A 49 13.31 20.40 19.85
N GLU A 50 13.09 21.37 18.97
CA GLU A 50 12.60 21.16 17.60
C GLU A 50 13.67 20.44 16.76
N LEU A 51 14.94 20.80 16.93
CA LEU A 51 16.05 20.14 16.23
C LEU A 51 16.25 18.69 16.70
N ILE A 52 16.14 18.42 18.01
CA ILE A 52 16.21 17.05 18.55
C ILE A 52 15.07 16.20 17.97
N GLN A 53 13.85 16.74 17.93
CA GLN A 53 12.72 16.05 17.32
C GLN A 53 12.95 15.78 15.83
N LEU A 54 13.54 16.73 15.10
CA LEU A 54 13.89 16.57 13.68
C LEU A 54 14.97 15.49 13.49
N ALA A 55 16.01 15.49 14.32
CA ALA A 55 17.09 14.51 14.28
C ALA A 55 16.57 13.10 14.56
N ALA A 56 15.66 12.94 15.52
CA ALA A 56 15.05 11.66 15.89
C ALA A 56 14.28 11.00 14.73
N ILE A 57 13.85 11.79 13.74
CA ILE A 57 13.04 11.33 12.60
C ILE A 57 13.80 11.41 11.28
N SER A 58 15.11 11.69 11.33
CA SER A 58 15.97 11.84 10.14
C SER A 58 16.08 10.58 9.28
N ARG A 59 15.76 9.42 9.87
CA ARG A 59 15.72 8.09 9.24
C ARG A 59 14.32 7.66 8.81
N ASP A 60 13.31 8.47 9.12
CA ASP A 60 11.92 8.13 8.84
C ASP A 60 11.44 8.80 7.54
N ASP A 61 10.77 8.03 6.69
CA ASP A 61 9.82 8.61 5.74
C ASP A 61 8.50 8.86 6.48
N SER A 62 7.90 10.03 6.29
CA SER A 62 6.70 10.46 7.02
C SER A 62 5.64 11.05 6.10
N MET A 63 4.39 10.66 6.31
CA MET A 63 3.18 11.29 5.75
C MET A 63 2.48 12.13 6.81
N TYR A 64 2.09 13.34 6.44
CA TYR A 64 1.37 14.27 7.29
C TYR A 64 0.01 14.56 6.68
N TYR A 65 -1.06 14.26 7.41
CA TYR A 65 -2.45 14.51 7.05
C TYR A 65 -2.96 15.67 7.89
N ARG A 66 -2.91 16.89 7.36
CA ARG A 66 -3.43 18.07 8.04
C ARG A 66 -4.89 18.29 7.66
N VAL A 67 -5.77 18.24 8.65
CA VAL A 67 -7.18 18.60 8.49
C VAL A 67 -7.32 20.12 8.42
N THR A 68 -7.96 20.61 7.36
CA THR A 68 -8.31 22.02 7.15
C THR A 68 -9.79 22.13 6.80
N GLY A 69 -10.41 23.31 6.95
CA GLY A 69 -11.87 23.43 6.75
C GLY A 69 -12.38 24.82 7.10
N ARG A 70 -13.66 25.06 6.77
CA ARG A 70 -14.33 26.35 7.02
C ARG A 70 -14.74 26.53 8.48
N GLY A 71 -14.97 25.44 9.21
CA GLY A 71 -15.16 25.46 10.65
C GLY A 71 -13.81 25.64 11.34
N ALA A 72 -13.71 26.61 12.23
CA ALA A 72 -12.54 26.72 13.10
C ALA A 72 -12.51 25.48 14.00
N PHE A 73 -11.60 24.54 13.74
CA PHE A 73 -11.36 23.37 14.61
C PHE A 73 -10.72 23.76 15.95
N ASN A 74 -10.84 25.02 16.39
CA ASN A 74 -10.05 25.62 17.46
C ASN A 74 -10.12 24.85 18.79
N GLU A 75 -11.15 24.03 18.99
CA GLU A 75 -11.35 23.25 20.21
C GLU A 75 -11.24 21.73 20.05
N GLY A 76 -11.22 21.19 18.82
CA GLY A 76 -11.21 19.74 18.63
C GLY A 76 -11.71 19.25 17.27
N LEU A 77 -11.52 17.94 17.03
CA LEU A 77 -12.23 17.17 16.01
C LEU A 77 -13.24 16.24 16.72
N PRO A 78 -14.38 15.92 16.08
CA PRO A 78 -15.22 14.82 16.54
C PRO A 78 -14.40 13.53 16.68
N LEU A 79 -14.59 12.81 17.78
CA LEU A 79 -13.81 11.61 18.08
C LEU A 79 -14.00 10.50 17.02
N SER A 80 -15.22 10.38 16.49
CA SER A 80 -15.54 9.47 15.37
C SER A 80 -14.73 9.80 14.13
N PHE A 81 -14.65 11.08 13.76
CA PHE A 81 -13.86 11.55 12.63
C PHE A 81 -12.36 11.34 12.87
N ALA A 82 -11.85 11.65 14.07
CA ALA A 82 -10.45 11.40 14.42
C ALA A 82 -10.08 9.92 14.28
N ALA A 83 -10.94 9.00 14.71
CA ALA A 83 -10.76 7.56 14.52
C ALA A 83 -10.77 7.18 13.03
N SER A 84 -11.72 7.72 12.26
CA SER A 84 -11.81 7.48 10.81
C SER A 84 -10.57 7.99 10.06
N LEU A 85 -10.03 9.15 10.45
CA LEU A 85 -8.81 9.71 9.90
C LEU A 85 -7.59 8.82 10.15
N LEU A 86 -7.46 8.27 11.36
CA LEU A 86 -6.38 7.33 11.69
C LEU A 86 -6.48 6.04 10.86
N LEU A 87 -7.68 5.46 10.76
CA LEU A 87 -7.94 4.27 9.94
C LEU A 87 -7.67 4.55 8.45
N GLY A 88 -8.08 5.71 7.94
CA GLY A 88 -7.78 6.14 6.59
C GLY A 88 -6.27 6.25 6.36
N ALA A 89 -5.53 6.83 7.30
CA ALA A 89 -4.08 7.02 7.19
C ALA A 89 -3.32 5.69 7.19
N GLU A 90 -3.74 4.73 8.01
CA GLU A 90 -3.23 3.35 7.98
C GLU A 90 -3.58 2.66 6.65
N GLN A 91 -4.81 2.82 6.17
CA GLN A 91 -5.27 2.19 4.94
C GLN A 91 -4.56 2.76 3.69
N VAL A 92 -4.20 4.06 3.67
CA VAL A 92 -3.36 4.64 2.59
C VAL A 92 -2.03 3.90 2.51
N LEU A 93 -1.39 3.65 3.66
CA LEU A 93 -0.11 2.96 3.73
C LEU A 93 -0.25 1.50 3.24
N LEU A 94 -1.25 0.77 3.73
CA LEU A 94 -1.53 -0.61 3.33
C LEU A 94 -1.88 -0.75 1.84
N ALA A 95 -2.73 0.13 1.33
CA ALA A 95 -3.14 0.13 -0.07
C ALA A 95 -1.95 0.41 -0.99
N SER A 96 -1.10 1.38 -0.64
CA SER A 96 0.09 1.73 -1.40
C SER A 96 1.12 0.61 -1.37
N ALA A 97 1.35 -0.01 -0.21
CA ALA A 97 2.25 -1.16 -0.08
C ALA A 97 1.77 -2.35 -0.92
N CYS A 98 0.46 -2.64 -0.90
CA CYS A 98 -0.12 -3.69 -1.74
C CYS A 98 0.05 -3.38 -3.23
N THR A 99 -0.13 -2.13 -3.65
CA THR A 99 0.09 -1.69 -5.04
C THR A 99 1.54 -1.84 -5.45
N VAL A 100 2.51 -1.49 -4.59
CA VAL A 100 3.94 -1.70 -4.89
C VAL A 100 4.26 -3.19 -5.05
N LEU A 101 3.75 -4.06 -4.16
CA LEU A 101 3.99 -5.50 -4.21
C LEU A 101 3.34 -6.18 -5.42
N ARG A 102 2.12 -5.78 -5.77
CA ARG A 102 1.39 -6.32 -6.92
C ARG A 102 0.46 -5.24 -7.46
N PRO A 103 0.88 -4.46 -8.45
CA PRO A 103 0.07 -3.38 -9.00
C PRO A 103 -1.29 -3.87 -9.50
N GLN A 104 -2.38 -3.32 -8.96
CA GLN A 104 -3.76 -3.66 -9.31
C GLN A 104 -4.68 -2.46 -9.10
N ALA A 105 -5.67 -2.31 -9.97
CA ALA A 105 -6.72 -1.30 -9.84
C ALA A 105 -7.60 -1.54 -8.59
N HIS A 106 -7.70 -2.78 -8.11
CA HIS A 106 -8.38 -3.14 -6.87
C HIS A 106 -7.69 -4.32 -6.21
N HIS A 107 -7.44 -4.20 -4.91
CA HIS A 107 -6.94 -5.25 -4.04
C HIS A 107 -8.11 -5.83 -3.24
N PRO A 108 -8.53 -7.10 -3.48
CA PRO A 108 -9.68 -7.68 -2.78
C PRO A 108 -9.53 -7.74 -1.25
N ARG A 109 -8.28 -7.74 -0.76
CA ARG A 109 -7.95 -7.73 0.66
C ARG A 109 -6.58 -7.07 0.88
N LEU A 110 -6.48 -6.17 1.85
CA LEU A 110 -5.26 -5.47 2.25
C LEU A 110 -4.51 -6.23 3.37
N HIS A 111 -4.08 -7.45 3.10
CA HIS A 111 -3.52 -8.37 4.11
C HIS A 111 -2.26 -9.10 3.62
N ARG A 112 -1.57 -8.55 2.62
CA ARG A 112 -0.27 -9.11 2.20
C ARG A 112 0.69 -9.01 3.37
N SER A 113 1.37 -10.09 3.69
CA SER A 113 2.30 -10.20 4.82
C SER A 113 3.24 -9.01 4.92
N GLU A 114 3.90 -8.65 3.83
CA GLU A 114 4.90 -7.59 3.76
C GLU A 114 4.27 -6.20 3.92
N ALA A 115 3.06 -6.00 3.40
CA ALA A 115 2.32 -4.75 3.58
C ALA A 115 1.85 -4.59 5.04
N THR A 116 1.35 -5.66 5.66
CA THR A 116 0.95 -5.67 7.08
C THR A 116 2.15 -5.50 8.00
N GLN A 117 3.29 -6.13 7.67
CA GLN A 117 4.54 -5.94 8.39
C GLN A 117 5.02 -4.48 8.31
N LEU A 118 5.02 -3.88 7.12
CA LEU A 118 5.36 -2.46 6.95
C LEU A 118 4.45 -1.58 7.82
N ALA A 119 3.14 -1.80 7.78
CA ALA A 119 2.19 -1.04 8.60
C ALA A 119 2.45 -1.20 10.11
N SER A 120 2.89 -2.37 10.56
CA SER A 120 3.24 -2.61 11.98
C SER A 120 4.47 -1.81 12.45
N HIS A 121 5.34 -1.39 11.53
CA HIS A 121 6.48 -0.53 11.83
C HIS A 121 6.14 0.97 11.79
N ALA A 122 4.96 1.32 11.28
CA ALA A 122 4.51 2.70 11.21
C ALA A 122 4.15 3.22 12.61
N ARG A 123 4.57 4.44 12.92
CA ARG A 123 4.30 5.11 14.18
C ARG A 123 3.42 6.32 13.97
N PHE A 124 2.44 6.47 14.85
CA PHE A 124 1.69 7.71 15.01
C PHE A 124 2.53 8.71 15.81
N GLY A 125 2.87 9.84 15.18
CA GLY A 125 3.60 10.93 15.84
C GLY A 125 2.69 11.87 16.62
N HIS A 126 3.29 12.75 17.42
CA HIS A 126 2.54 13.76 18.17
C HIS A 126 1.82 14.75 17.24
N THR A 127 0.61 15.15 17.64
CA THR A 127 -0.12 16.29 17.09
C THR A 127 0.32 17.58 17.80
N GLU A 128 0.50 18.67 17.05
CA GLU A 128 0.79 19.98 17.66
C GLU A 128 -0.50 20.71 18.00
N ARG A 129 -0.52 21.43 19.14
CA ARG A 129 -1.69 22.19 19.60
C ARG A 129 -2.13 23.20 18.53
N GLY A 130 -3.42 23.20 18.20
CA GLY A 130 -4.00 24.07 17.16
C GLY A 130 -3.84 23.54 15.73
N SER A 131 -3.29 22.33 15.57
CA SER A 131 -3.21 21.65 14.27
C SER A 131 -3.62 20.18 14.39
N PHE A 132 -4.64 19.78 13.64
CA PHE A 132 -4.99 18.36 13.54
C PHE A 132 -4.18 17.74 12.42
N VAL A 133 -2.95 17.39 12.76
CA VAL A 133 -2.00 16.76 11.85
C VAL A 133 -1.75 15.34 12.31
N VAL A 134 -2.30 14.37 11.58
CA VAL A 134 -1.91 12.98 11.77
C VAL A 134 -0.57 12.78 11.08
N ARG A 135 0.44 12.34 11.83
CA ARG A 135 1.76 12.02 11.30
C ARG A 135 1.96 10.50 11.34
N VAL A 136 2.12 9.88 10.18
CA VAL A 136 2.48 8.46 10.05
C VAL A 136 3.92 8.38 9.59
N SER A 137 4.80 7.78 10.39
CA SER A 137 6.25 7.72 10.12
C SER A 137 6.74 6.29 10.15
N CYS A 138 7.62 5.93 9.23
CA CYS A 138 8.24 4.61 9.19
C CYS A 138 9.74 4.75 8.89
N PRO A 139 10.63 4.15 9.70
CA PRO A 139 12.06 4.11 9.38
C PRO A 139 12.27 3.47 8.00
N VAL A 140 13.11 4.07 7.16
CA VAL A 140 13.33 3.54 5.80
C VAL A 140 13.95 2.16 5.78
N ASP A 141 14.64 1.77 6.85
CA ASP A 141 15.26 0.46 7.04
C ASP A 141 14.48 -0.43 8.03
N ALA A 142 13.19 -0.13 8.28
CA ALA A 142 12.38 -0.88 9.23
C ALA A 142 12.22 -2.37 8.89
N MET A 143 12.35 -2.74 7.61
CA MET A 143 12.28 -4.11 7.13
C MET A 143 13.09 -4.29 5.84
N GLU A 144 13.44 -5.53 5.54
CA GLU A 144 14.09 -5.88 4.28
C GLU A 144 13.14 -5.68 3.09
N THR A 145 13.69 -5.23 1.96
CA THR A 145 12.93 -5.13 0.72
C THR A 145 12.62 -6.54 0.20
N PRO A 146 11.34 -6.85 -0.09
CA PRO A 146 10.94 -8.16 -0.61
C PRO A 146 11.76 -8.56 -1.85
N ALA A 147 12.19 -9.82 -1.93
CA ALA A 147 13.15 -10.28 -2.93
C ALA A 147 12.73 -9.96 -4.38
N ALA A 148 11.45 -10.15 -4.71
CA ALA A 148 10.91 -9.81 -6.03
C ALA A 148 11.07 -8.32 -6.39
N LEU A 149 10.97 -7.43 -5.41
CA LEU A 149 11.17 -5.99 -5.60
C LEU A 149 12.66 -5.63 -5.62
N ALA A 150 13.48 -6.27 -4.79
CA ALA A 150 14.92 -6.03 -4.74
C ALA A 150 15.62 -6.35 -6.07
N LEU A 151 15.11 -7.34 -6.82
CA LEU A 151 15.57 -7.68 -8.16
C LEU A 151 15.28 -6.57 -9.19
N ALA A 152 14.16 -5.86 -9.05
CA ALA A 152 13.74 -4.81 -9.97
C ALA A 152 14.31 -3.43 -9.59
N ASN A 153 14.45 -3.16 -8.29
CA ASN A 153 14.80 -1.87 -7.71
C ASN A 153 15.96 -2.03 -6.72
N THR A 154 17.17 -2.24 -7.25
CA THR A 154 18.35 -2.51 -6.43
C THR A 154 18.64 -1.34 -5.48
N ASN A 155 18.80 -1.65 -4.18
CA ASN A 155 19.05 -0.69 -3.09
C ASN A 155 17.90 0.30 -2.80
N GLU A 156 16.68 0.03 -3.27
CA GLU A 156 15.51 0.81 -2.86
C GLU A 156 14.81 0.21 -1.65
N SER A 157 14.48 1.08 -0.69
CA SER A 157 13.69 0.73 0.49
C SER A 157 12.23 0.48 0.12
N PHE A 158 11.66 -0.62 0.60
CA PHE A 158 10.22 -0.89 0.43
C PHE A 158 9.33 0.17 1.09
N VAL A 159 9.78 0.75 2.21
CA VAL A 159 9.11 1.88 2.86
C VAL A 159 9.10 3.10 1.93
N ARG A 160 10.25 3.43 1.33
CA ARG A 160 10.39 4.53 0.37
C ARG A 160 9.48 4.32 -0.85
N MET A 161 9.53 3.14 -1.47
CA MET A 161 8.67 2.81 -2.61
C MET A 161 7.17 2.96 -2.27
N THR A 162 6.77 2.50 -1.10
CA THR A 162 5.38 2.60 -0.62
C THR A 162 4.94 4.06 -0.46
N MET A 163 5.73 4.88 0.21
CA MET A 163 5.43 6.30 0.44
C MET A 163 5.43 7.10 -0.86
N LEU A 164 6.34 6.77 -1.78
CA LEU A 164 6.37 7.35 -3.13
C LEU A 164 5.14 6.97 -3.95
N SER A 165 4.71 5.71 -3.89
CA SER A 165 3.49 5.25 -4.54
C SER A 165 2.26 5.97 -3.99
N ALA A 166 2.17 6.16 -2.66
CA ALA A 166 1.09 6.93 -2.04
C ALA A 166 1.08 8.38 -2.56
N ARG A 167 2.23 9.06 -2.54
CA ARG A 167 2.37 10.44 -3.03
C ARG A 167 1.94 10.58 -4.47
N ARG A 168 2.46 9.71 -5.35
CA ARG A 168 2.15 9.72 -6.78
C ARG A 168 0.67 9.46 -7.02
N GLY A 169 0.12 8.42 -6.41
CA GLY A 169 -1.29 8.07 -6.58
C GLY A 169 -2.23 9.20 -6.15
N VAL A 170 -1.97 9.84 -5.01
CA VAL A 170 -2.79 10.97 -4.55
C VAL A 170 -2.62 12.20 -5.46
N ARG A 171 -1.39 12.51 -5.89
CA ARG A 171 -1.14 13.64 -6.81
C ARG A 171 -1.84 13.44 -8.15
N ASP A 172 -1.60 12.30 -8.80
CA ASP A 172 -2.16 12.02 -10.13
C ASP A 172 -3.70 12.02 -10.09
N LEU A 173 -4.31 11.52 -9.00
CA LEU A 173 -5.75 11.57 -8.77
C LEU A 173 -6.27 13.00 -8.60
N VAL A 174 -5.63 13.81 -7.77
CA VAL A 174 -6.02 15.22 -7.56
C VAL A 174 -5.84 16.02 -8.85
N ASP A 175 -4.73 15.83 -9.56
CA ASP A 175 -4.46 16.51 -10.84
C ASP A 175 -5.52 16.12 -11.89
N ALA A 176 -5.93 14.85 -11.96
CA ALA A 176 -7.00 14.41 -12.85
C ALA A 176 -8.36 15.03 -12.52
N ILE A 177 -8.66 15.26 -11.23
CA ILE A 177 -9.85 15.96 -10.77
C ILE A 177 -9.78 17.44 -11.16
N GLU A 178 -8.68 18.12 -10.84
CA GLU A 178 -8.53 19.57 -11.09
C GLU A 178 -8.47 19.92 -12.58
N THR A 179 -7.98 19.02 -13.42
CA THR A 179 -7.91 19.19 -14.88
C THR A 179 -9.12 18.64 -15.62
N ASP A 180 -10.11 18.11 -14.91
CA ASP A 180 -11.31 17.47 -15.45
C ASP A 180 -11.04 16.34 -16.46
N THR A 181 -10.01 15.53 -16.18
CA THR A 181 -9.59 14.39 -17.02
C THR A 181 -9.89 13.03 -16.38
N LEU A 182 -10.78 13.01 -15.38
CA LEU A 182 -11.02 11.87 -14.50
C LEU A 182 -11.42 10.58 -15.25
N THR A 183 -12.26 10.65 -16.28
CA THR A 183 -12.65 9.47 -17.07
C THR A 183 -11.44 8.84 -17.76
N ARG A 184 -10.63 9.64 -18.47
CA ARG A 184 -9.40 9.18 -19.11
C ARG A 184 -8.41 8.62 -18.09
N PHE A 185 -8.30 9.28 -16.93
CA PHE A 185 -7.46 8.81 -15.84
C PHE A 185 -7.90 7.43 -15.37
N VAL A 186 -9.19 7.23 -15.08
CA VAL A 186 -9.75 5.93 -14.66
C VAL A 186 -9.45 4.85 -15.69
N ASP A 187 -9.72 5.10 -16.97
CA ASP A 187 -9.46 4.13 -18.04
C ASP A 187 -7.97 3.76 -18.10
N SER A 188 -7.08 4.76 -17.97
CA SER A 188 -5.64 4.51 -17.91
C SER A 188 -5.22 3.63 -16.73
N GLN A 189 -5.91 3.72 -15.58
CA GLN A 189 -5.63 2.87 -14.42
C GLN A 189 -6.21 1.46 -14.59
N LYS A 190 -7.33 1.30 -15.30
CA LYS A 190 -7.92 -0.01 -15.60
C LYS A 190 -7.05 -0.82 -16.56
N ASP A 191 -6.51 -0.16 -17.58
CA ASP A 191 -5.73 -0.80 -18.65
C ASP A 191 -4.23 -0.92 -18.35
N ALA A 192 -3.72 -0.17 -17.37
CA ALA A 192 -2.31 -0.20 -17.01
C ALA A 192 -1.89 -1.56 -16.43
N ARG A 193 -0.74 -2.06 -16.89
CA ARG A 193 -0.04 -3.19 -16.24
C ARG A 193 0.40 -2.86 -14.82
N SER A 194 0.68 -1.58 -14.56
CA SER A 194 1.10 -1.07 -13.26
C SER A 194 0.33 0.20 -12.90
N PRO A 195 -0.94 0.09 -12.46
CA PRO A 195 -1.72 1.24 -12.05
C PRO A 195 -1.11 1.92 -10.83
N VAL A 196 -1.18 3.24 -10.80
CA VAL A 196 -0.66 4.09 -9.72
C VAL A 196 -1.72 4.37 -8.65
N VAL A 197 -3.00 4.24 -9.00
CA VAL A 197 -4.13 4.39 -8.08
C VAL A 197 -4.96 3.12 -8.05
N SER A 198 -5.24 2.63 -6.85
CA SER A 198 -6.18 1.54 -6.61
C SER A 198 -7.46 2.07 -5.96
N SER A 199 -8.58 1.35 -6.12
CA SER A 199 -9.82 1.66 -5.41
C SER A 199 -9.62 1.67 -3.90
N ASN A 200 -8.70 0.86 -3.37
CA ASN A 200 -8.40 0.82 -1.93
C ASN A 200 -7.71 2.10 -1.44
N LEU A 201 -6.88 2.73 -2.28
CA LEU A 201 -6.32 4.05 -2.00
C LEU A 201 -7.45 5.10 -1.98
N CYS A 202 -8.33 5.09 -2.98
CA CYS A 202 -9.48 5.99 -3.02
C CYS A 202 -10.40 5.80 -1.80
N GLU A 203 -10.67 4.55 -1.40
CA GLU A 203 -11.42 4.23 -0.18
C GLU A 203 -10.75 4.81 1.07
N ALA A 204 -9.43 4.64 1.21
CA ALA A 204 -8.68 5.18 2.33
C ALA A 204 -8.78 6.70 2.41
N LEU A 205 -8.72 7.40 1.27
CA LEU A 205 -8.88 8.85 1.20
C LEU A 205 -10.30 9.28 1.58
N THR A 206 -11.33 8.59 1.08
CA THR A 206 -12.73 8.93 1.39
C THR A 206 -13.06 8.83 2.88
N ARG A 207 -12.37 7.96 3.64
CA ARG A 207 -12.51 7.87 5.11
C ARG A 207 -12.02 9.12 5.85
N MET A 208 -11.22 9.96 5.20
CA MET A 208 -10.68 11.19 5.77
C MET A 208 -11.59 12.41 5.55
N HIS A 209 -12.80 12.18 5.01
CA HIS A 209 -13.80 13.21 4.80
C HIS A 209 -14.97 13.04 5.76
N ASP A 210 -15.46 14.17 6.25
CA ASP A 210 -16.68 14.31 7.02
C ASP A 210 -17.58 15.33 6.33
N GLU A 211 -18.77 14.87 5.92
CA GLU A 211 -19.72 15.67 5.15
C GLU A 211 -20.27 16.86 5.93
N GLU A 212 -20.41 16.76 7.26
CA GLU A 212 -20.90 17.87 8.08
C GLU A 212 -19.82 18.93 8.27
N MET A 213 -18.57 18.49 8.48
CA MET A 213 -17.42 19.36 8.67
C MET A 213 -16.94 20.01 7.37
N GLN A 214 -17.25 19.41 6.22
CA GLN A 214 -16.78 19.85 4.90
C GLN A 214 -15.26 20.06 4.89
N ASN A 215 -14.53 19.12 5.50
CA ASN A 215 -13.10 19.25 5.70
C ASN A 215 -12.33 19.00 4.39
N SER A 216 -11.12 19.54 4.35
CA SER A 216 -10.10 19.30 3.34
C SER A 216 -8.88 18.68 4.01
N ILE A 217 -8.06 17.95 3.25
CA ILE A 217 -6.84 17.32 3.74
C ILE A 217 -5.65 17.88 2.97
N ASP A 218 -4.71 18.47 3.70
CA ASP A 218 -3.39 18.81 3.17
C ASP A 218 -2.43 17.66 3.47
N LEU A 219 -2.09 16.91 2.43
CA LEU A 219 -1.14 15.81 2.49
C LEU A 219 0.26 16.31 2.18
N SER A 220 1.21 16.07 3.07
CA SER A 220 2.63 16.37 2.82
C SER A 220 3.54 15.24 3.24
N PHE A 221 4.75 15.22 2.68
CA PHE A 221 5.70 14.14 2.85
C PHE A 221 7.03 14.70 3.33
N ARG A 222 7.68 13.96 4.21
CA ARG A 222 9.08 14.17 4.60
C ARG A 222 9.84 12.88 4.36
N TRP A 223 11.06 13.02 3.88
CA TRP A 223 11.88 11.89 3.45
C TRP A 223 13.07 11.75 4.39
N ALA A 224 13.41 10.51 4.71
CA ALA A 224 14.65 10.20 5.40
C ALA A 224 15.85 10.71 4.59
N THR A 225 16.81 11.28 5.31
CA THR A 225 18.05 11.83 4.75
C THR A 225 19.09 10.76 4.44
N THR A 226 18.91 9.56 5.01
CA THR A 226 19.81 8.40 4.82
C THR A 226 19.64 7.70 3.48
N VAL A 227 18.58 8.03 2.72
CA VAL A 227 18.30 7.45 1.40
C VAL A 227 18.02 8.57 0.41
N ALA A 228 18.76 8.58 -0.70
CA ALA A 228 18.60 9.58 -1.74
C ALA A 228 17.15 9.65 -2.24
N LEU A 229 16.65 10.88 -2.42
CA LEU A 229 15.36 11.11 -3.05
C LEU A 229 15.55 11.13 -4.58
N PRO A 230 14.68 10.48 -5.36
CA PRO A 230 14.71 10.62 -6.81
C PRO A 230 14.62 12.09 -7.24
N GLN A 231 15.45 12.49 -8.21
CA GLN A 231 15.65 13.90 -8.61
C GLN A 231 14.37 14.60 -9.10
N GLU A 232 13.42 13.82 -9.63
CA GLU A 232 12.14 14.28 -10.16
C GLU A 232 11.15 14.72 -9.07
N ILE A 233 11.45 14.42 -7.80
CA ILE A 233 10.52 14.66 -6.70
C ILE A 233 10.89 15.95 -5.99
N ALA A 234 10.07 16.97 -6.21
CA ALA A 234 10.09 18.16 -5.37
C ALA A 234 9.83 17.77 -3.90
N ALA A 235 10.82 17.99 -3.04
CA ALA A 235 10.82 17.58 -1.65
C ALA A 235 9.70 18.21 -0.80
N ALA A 236 9.12 19.34 -1.25
CA ALA A 236 8.27 20.20 -0.40
C ALA A 236 6.84 20.49 -0.91
N ALA A 237 6.36 19.84 -1.98
CA ALA A 237 5.00 20.12 -2.45
C ALA A 237 3.94 19.36 -1.64
N SER A 238 3.07 20.08 -0.92
CA SER A 238 1.83 19.56 -0.35
C SER A 238 0.81 19.27 -1.45
N ILE A 239 -0.08 18.31 -1.21
CA ILE A 239 -1.19 17.95 -2.09
C ILE A 239 -2.47 18.24 -1.31
N ARG A 240 -3.30 19.15 -1.82
CA ARG A 240 -4.56 19.52 -1.16
C ARG A 240 -5.72 18.75 -1.78
N ILE A 241 -6.40 17.96 -0.97
CA ILE A 241 -7.67 17.32 -1.30
C ILE A 241 -8.78 18.21 -0.73
N LYS A 242 -9.47 18.95 -1.60
CA LYS A 242 -10.57 19.84 -1.20
C LYS A 242 -11.83 19.02 -0.86
N SER A 243 -12.73 19.58 -0.07
CA SER A 243 -13.98 18.91 0.34
C SER A 243 -14.79 18.38 -0.86
N ASP A 244 -14.87 19.16 -1.95
CA ASP A 244 -15.59 18.80 -3.18
C ASP A 244 -14.88 17.73 -4.02
N HIS A 245 -13.60 17.45 -3.78
CA HIS A 245 -12.88 16.38 -4.48
C HIS A 245 -13.33 14.98 -4.00
N PHE A 246 -13.78 14.83 -2.74
CA PHE A 246 -14.05 13.51 -2.15
C PHE A 246 -15.18 12.75 -2.85
N GLY A 247 -16.22 13.44 -3.33
CA GLY A 247 -17.27 12.81 -4.14
C GLY A 247 -16.73 12.18 -5.43
N ARG A 248 -15.85 12.90 -6.13
CA ARG A 248 -15.18 12.41 -7.36
C ARG A 248 -14.20 11.29 -7.06
N ILE A 249 -13.53 11.32 -5.91
CA ILE A 249 -12.68 10.21 -5.46
C ILE A 249 -13.51 8.94 -5.21
N ASP A 250 -14.72 9.07 -4.65
CA ASP A 250 -15.63 7.94 -4.44
C ASP A 250 -16.14 7.34 -5.76
N GLU A 251 -16.36 8.15 -6.78
CA GLU A 251 -16.67 7.68 -8.14
C GLU A 251 -15.52 6.82 -8.71
N VAL A 252 -14.28 7.32 -8.64
CA VAL A 252 -13.08 6.56 -9.05
C VAL A 252 -12.98 5.25 -8.28
N ARG A 253 -13.22 5.26 -6.96
CA ARG A 253 -13.23 4.06 -6.13
C ARG A 253 -14.18 3.00 -6.68
N ARG A 254 -15.42 3.38 -7.00
CA ARG A 254 -16.46 2.46 -7.52
C ARG A 254 -16.06 1.91 -8.88
N GLU A 255 -15.58 2.76 -9.76
CA GLU A 255 -15.15 2.39 -11.12
C GLU A 255 -13.96 1.43 -11.13
N LEU A 256 -12.93 1.69 -10.33
CA LEU A 256 -11.78 0.79 -10.22
C LEU A 256 -12.11 -0.53 -9.51
N ARG A 257 -13.11 -0.54 -8.62
CA ARG A 257 -13.59 -1.75 -7.95
C ARG A 257 -14.44 -2.64 -8.84
N ALA A 258 -15.20 -2.07 -9.78
CA ALA A 258 -15.99 -2.82 -10.77
C ALA A 258 -15.11 -3.70 -11.68
N VAL A 259 -13.80 -3.43 -11.69
CA VAL A 259 -12.77 -4.13 -12.45
C VAL A 259 -12.28 -5.36 -11.66
N GLU A 260 -13.19 -6.24 -11.23
CA GLU A 260 -12.83 -7.63 -10.93
C GLU A 260 -12.77 -8.37 -12.28
N HIS A 261 -11.64 -8.28 -12.97
CA HIS A 261 -11.44 -8.97 -14.24
C HIS A 261 -11.75 -10.47 -14.11
N ASP A 262 -12.56 -10.96 -15.04
CA ASP A 262 -12.52 -12.36 -15.48
C ASP A 262 -11.06 -12.74 -15.74
N ARG A 263 -10.51 -13.64 -14.93
CA ARG A 263 -9.13 -14.09 -15.09
C ARG A 263 -9.11 -15.34 -15.94
N ASP A 264 -8.57 -15.22 -17.14
CA ASP A 264 -8.05 -16.37 -17.88
C ASP A 264 -6.78 -16.81 -17.16
N ASP A 265 -6.87 -17.88 -16.38
CA ASP A 265 -5.79 -18.32 -15.50
C ASP A 265 -5.72 -19.85 -15.46
N VAL A 266 -4.59 -20.38 -15.00
CA VAL A 266 -4.40 -21.81 -14.78
C VAL A 266 -4.48 -22.08 -13.29
N PHE A 267 -5.49 -22.85 -12.90
CA PHE A 267 -5.77 -23.19 -11.52
C PHE A 267 -5.35 -24.62 -11.21
N ILE A 268 -4.93 -24.85 -9.97
CA ILE A 268 -4.75 -26.19 -9.39
C ILE A 268 -5.84 -26.35 -8.34
N GLY A 269 -6.51 -27.49 -8.27
CA GLY A 269 -7.57 -27.70 -7.29
C GLY A 269 -7.92 -29.15 -7.00
N THR A 270 -8.81 -29.33 -6.04
CA THR A 270 -9.43 -30.61 -5.67
C THR A 270 -10.85 -30.69 -6.25
N VAL A 271 -11.34 -31.90 -6.48
CA VAL A 271 -12.74 -32.13 -6.89
C VAL A 271 -13.57 -32.39 -5.62
N GLU A 272 -14.56 -31.55 -5.35
CA GLU A 272 -15.33 -31.56 -4.10
C GLU A 272 -16.71 -32.19 -4.28
N HIS A 273 -17.38 -31.89 -5.40
CA HIS A 273 -18.68 -32.47 -5.74
C HIS A 273 -18.79 -32.78 -7.23
N LEU A 274 -19.41 -33.91 -7.54
CA LEU A 274 -19.67 -34.38 -8.89
C LEU A 274 -21.17 -34.46 -9.14
N ASN A 275 -21.68 -33.76 -10.14
CA ASN A 275 -23.09 -33.75 -10.55
C ASN A 275 -23.22 -33.94 -12.06
N GLY A 276 -22.98 -35.17 -12.52
CA GLY A 276 -22.99 -35.54 -13.92
C GLY A 276 -24.13 -36.49 -14.25
N GLN A 277 -24.71 -36.29 -15.43
CA GLN A 277 -25.79 -37.08 -16.00
C GLN A 277 -25.27 -37.86 -17.21
N PHE A 278 -25.89 -39.01 -17.48
CA PHE A 278 -25.62 -39.78 -18.69
C PHE A 278 -26.41 -39.18 -19.84
N ASP A 279 -25.76 -39.01 -20.98
CA ASP A 279 -26.44 -38.75 -22.24
C ASP A 279 -26.95 -40.06 -22.88
N LEU A 280 -27.59 -39.93 -24.05
CA LEU A 280 -28.16 -41.05 -24.81
C LEU A 280 -27.10 -42.02 -25.34
N GLU A 281 -25.84 -41.58 -25.41
CA GLU A 281 -24.69 -42.37 -25.87
C GLU A 281 -23.98 -43.08 -24.70
N GLY A 282 -24.45 -42.87 -23.47
CA GLY A 282 -23.87 -43.44 -22.26
C GLY A 282 -22.65 -42.67 -21.75
N ASN A 283 -22.35 -41.51 -22.33
CA ASN A 283 -21.28 -40.65 -21.85
C ASN A 283 -21.77 -39.81 -20.68
N ARG A 284 -20.97 -39.76 -19.61
CA ARG A 284 -21.29 -38.96 -18.43
C ARG A 284 -20.62 -37.60 -18.50
N ALA A 285 -21.40 -36.53 -18.43
CA ALA A 285 -20.93 -35.14 -18.42
C ALA A 285 -21.77 -34.31 -17.46
N GLY A 286 -21.29 -33.13 -17.06
CA GLY A 286 -22.10 -32.22 -16.25
C GLY A 286 -21.30 -31.34 -15.30
N GLU A 287 -22.01 -30.89 -14.26
CA GLU A 287 -21.50 -29.90 -13.32
C GLU A 287 -20.59 -30.55 -12.28
N VAL A 288 -19.47 -29.88 -12.00
CA VAL A 288 -18.51 -30.25 -10.97
C VAL A 288 -18.20 -29.03 -10.12
N VAL A 289 -18.11 -29.23 -8.79
CA VAL A 289 -17.60 -28.21 -7.87
C VAL A 289 -16.15 -28.56 -7.53
N VAL A 290 -15.24 -27.62 -7.80
CA VAL A 290 -13.82 -27.75 -7.52
C VAL A 290 -13.39 -26.76 -6.43
N GLY A 291 -12.50 -27.20 -5.56
CA GLY A 291 -11.78 -26.37 -4.60
C GLY A 291 -10.48 -25.88 -5.24
N LEU A 292 -10.46 -24.67 -5.78
CA LEU A 292 -9.27 -24.08 -6.39
C LEU A 292 -8.29 -23.67 -5.28
N LEU A 293 -7.11 -24.30 -5.26
CA LEU A 293 -6.03 -24.03 -4.32
C LEU A 293 -5.32 -22.74 -4.70
N GLN A 294 -5.18 -21.83 -3.75
CA GLN A 294 -4.34 -20.64 -3.89
C GLN A 294 -3.16 -20.76 -2.94
N HIS A 295 -1.96 -20.47 -3.47
CA HIS A 295 -0.66 -20.58 -2.77
C HIS A 295 -0.71 -20.09 -1.31
N ASP A 296 -1.42 -18.98 -1.02
CA ASP A 296 -1.44 -18.36 0.31
C ASP A 296 -2.86 -18.00 0.84
N LYS A 297 -3.95 -18.49 0.23
CA LYS A 297 -5.31 -17.93 0.46
C LYS A 297 -6.42 -18.94 0.75
N GLY A 298 -6.07 -20.21 0.97
CA GLY A 298 -7.03 -21.29 1.12
C GLY A 298 -7.70 -21.68 -0.21
N THR A 299 -8.82 -22.39 -0.12
CA THR A 299 -9.56 -22.91 -1.28
C THR A 299 -10.71 -22.00 -1.69
N ILE A 300 -10.82 -21.70 -2.98
CA ILE A 300 -12.00 -21.04 -3.57
C ILE A 300 -12.88 -22.09 -4.22
N LYS A 301 -14.15 -22.20 -3.80
CA LYS A 301 -15.10 -23.09 -4.48
C LYS A 301 -15.54 -22.47 -5.81
N ALA A 302 -15.40 -23.23 -6.89
CA ALA A 302 -15.86 -22.88 -8.22
C ALA A 302 -16.68 -24.03 -8.83
N ARG A 303 -17.70 -23.66 -9.58
CA ARG A 303 -18.58 -24.53 -10.36
C ARG A 303 -18.12 -24.50 -11.80
N VAL A 304 -17.95 -25.67 -12.39
CA VAL A 304 -17.50 -25.85 -13.77
C VAL A 304 -18.37 -26.91 -14.45
N VAL A 305 -18.70 -26.73 -15.73
CA VAL A 305 -19.38 -27.75 -16.53
C VAL A 305 -18.32 -28.45 -17.38
N LEU A 306 -18.19 -29.76 -17.22
CA LEU A 306 -17.18 -30.58 -17.88
C LEU A 306 -17.83 -31.48 -18.94
N ASN A 307 -17.13 -31.68 -20.05
CA ASN A 307 -17.50 -32.67 -21.06
C ASN A 307 -17.16 -34.10 -20.57
N HIS A 308 -17.45 -35.10 -21.40
CA HIS A 308 -17.23 -36.50 -21.04
C HIS A 308 -15.81 -36.82 -20.55
N ASP A 309 -14.79 -36.49 -21.32
CA ASP A 309 -13.38 -36.85 -21.03
C ASP A 309 -12.87 -36.12 -19.76
N GLN A 310 -13.24 -34.85 -19.63
CA GLN A 310 -12.90 -34.03 -18.48
C GLN A 310 -13.64 -34.51 -17.22
N TYR A 311 -14.89 -34.93 -17.36
CA TYR A 311 -15.69 -35.46 -16.26
C TYR A 311 -15.12 -36.79 -15.77
N ALA A 312 -14.69 -37.69 -16.66
CA ALA A 312 -13.98 -38.91 -16.28
C ALA A 312 -12.70 -38.61 -15.49
N SER A 313 -11.95 -37.57 -15.91
CA SER A 313 -10.76 -37.10 -15.18
C SER A 313 -11.12 -36.55 -13.79
N ALA A 314 -12.24 -35.83 -13.68
CA ALA A 314 -12.73 -35.32 -12.39
C ALA A 314 -13.17 -36.44 -11.44
N VAL A 315 -13.80 -37.50 -11.96
CA VAL A 315 -14.14 -38.70 -11.19
C VAL A 315 -12.89 -39.36 -10.63
N ALA A 316 -11.85 -39.53 -11.45
CA ALA A 316 -10.59 -40.12 -11.00
C ALA A 316 -9.92 -39.28 -9.90
N ALA A 317 -9.92 -37.94 -10.04
CA ALA A 317 -9.38 -37.05 -9.01
C ALA A 317 -10.17 -37.07 -7.70
N HIS A 318 -11.48 -37.33 -7.76
CA HIS A 318 -12.35 -37.35 -6.58
C HIS A 318 -12.22 -38.64 -5.76
N LEU A 319 -11.57 -39.68 -6.29
CA LEU A 319 -11.38 -40.95 -5.60
C LEU A 319 -10.15 -40.97 -4.68
N ASP A 320 -9.20 -40.05 -4.87
CA ASP A 320 -7.95 -39.98 -4.12
C ASP A 320 -7.68 -38.56 -3.64
N ASP A 321 -7.61 -38.38 -2.32
CA ASP A 321 -7.34 -37.10 -1.66
C ASP A 321 -5.93 -36.52 -1.96
N ARG A 322 -5.06 -37.29 -2.63
CA ARG A 322 -3.73 -36.83 -3.08
C ARG A 322 -3.67 -36.42 -4.54
N THR A 323 -4.77 -36.56 -5.27
CA THR A 323 -4.83 -36.27 -6.70
C THR A 323 -5.48 -34.90 -6.93
N PHE A 324 -4.77 -34.04 -7.65
CA PHE A 324 -5.21 -32.69 -8.00
C PHE A 324 -5.62 -32.60 -9.47
N VAL A 325 -6.30 -31.52 -9.82
CA VAL A 325 -6.61 -31.19 -11.21
C VAL A 325 -6.01 -29.83 -11.59
N ARG A 326 -5.41 -29.76 -12.78
CA ARG A 326 -5.05 -28.52 -13.45
C ARG A 326 -6.20 -28.10 -14.36
N ILE A 327 -6.69 -26.88 -14.18
CA ILE A 327 -7.81 -26.35 -14.95
C ILE A 327 -7.40 -25.00 -15.56
N ALA A 328 -7.45 -24.89 -16.88
CA ALA A 328 -7.27 -23.60 -17.55
C ALA A 328 -8.63 -23.09 -18.02
N GLY A 329 -8.99 -21.88 -17.62
CA GLY A 329 -10.26 -21.27 -17.98
C GLY A 329 -10.47 -19.92 -17.30
N ARG A 330 -11.68 -19.40 -17.42
CA ARG A 330 -12.05 -18.07 -16.96
C ARG A 330 -12.88 -18.12 -15.68
N LEU A 331 -12.32 -17.62 -14.56
CA LEU A 331 -13.05 -17.58 -13.29
C LEU A 331 -13.84 -16.28 -13.15
N ARG A 332 -15.16 -16.37 -13.13
CA ARG A 332 -16.04 -15.22 -12.94
C ARG A 332 -16.06 -14.75 -11.48
N PRO A 333 -16.09 -13.43 -11.22
CA PRO A 333 -16.28 -12.89 -9.89
C PRO A 333 -17.69 -13.20 -9.34
N GLY A 334 -17.87 -13.11 -8.02
CA GLY A 334 -19.17 -13.32 -7.37
C GLY A 334 -19.15 -14.16 -6.10
N ARG A 335 -20.35 -14.52 -5.64
CA ARG A 335 -20.59 -15.38 -4.46
C ARG A 335 -20.10 -16.80 -4.72
N GLN A 336 -19.63 -17.48 -3.66
CA GLN A 336 -19.19 -18.86 -3.76
C GLN A 336 -20.38 -19.85 -3.69
N PRO A 337 -20.34 -20.98 -4.42
CA PRO A 337 -19.32 -21.35 -5.40
C PRO A 337 -19.38 -20.44 -6.64
N ARG A 338 -18.23 -19.89 -7.04
CA ARG A 338 -18.08 -19.02 -8.22
C ARG A 338 -18.25 -19.82 -9.51
N THR A 339 -18.33 -19.18 -10.67
CA THR A 339 -18.47 -19.90 -11.95
C THR A 339 -17.16 -19.86 -12.73
N LEU A 340 -16.68 -21.03 -13.15
CA LEU A 340 -15.55 -21.18 -14.07
C LEU A 340 -16.10 -21.52 -15.46
N VAL A 341 -15.80 -20.69 -16.45
CA VAL A 341 -16.29 -20.80 -17.84
C VAL A 341 -15.12 -20.88 -18.81
N ASP A 342 -15.40 -21.14 -20.09
CA ASP A 342 -14.40 -21.17 -21.17
C ASP A 342 -13.21 -22.09 -20.86
N VAL A 343 -13.51 -23.29 -20.34
CA VAL A 343 -12.48 -24.28 -19.95
C VAL A 343 -11.78 -24.81 -21.20
N THR A 344 -10.49 -24.48 -21.31
CA THR A 344 -9.63 -24.90 -22.44
C THR A 344 -8.82 -26.14 -22.12
N SER A 345 -8.55 -26.42 -20.84
CA SER A 345 -7.89 -27.65 -20.41
C SER A 345 -8.35 -28.08 -19.02
N PHE A 346 -8.48 -29.39 -18.84
CA PHE A 346 -8.73 -30.03 -17.54
C PHE A 346 -7.93 -31.33 -17.51
N THR A 347 -6.90 -31.39 -16.66
CA THR A 347 -5.95 -32.50 -16.62
C THR A 347 -5.67 -32.93 -15.19
N LEU A 348 -5.54 -34.23 -14.97
CA LEU A 348 -5.13 -34.80 -13.70
C LEU A 348 -3.66 -34.50 -13.39
N ILE A 349 -3.37 -34.20 -12.13
CA ILE A 349 -2.04 -34.10 -11.55
C ILE A 349 -2.03 -35.05 -10.34
N GLY A 350 -1.57 -36.28 -10.55
CA GLY A 350 -1.36 -37.25 -9.48
C GLY A 350 0.12 -37.37 -9.08
N PRO A 351 0.44 -37.92 -7.91
CA PRO A 351 1.79 -38.42 -7.64
C PRO A 351 2.09 -39.58 -8.60
N GLU A 352 3.34 -39.66 -9.09
CA GLU A 352 3.83 -40.87 -9.78
C GLU A 352 3.72 -42.13 -8.91
#